data_AF-A0AAN0N2Q6-F1
#
_entry.id   AF-A0AAN0N2Q6-F1
#
_cell.length_a   1.000
_cell.length_b   1.000
_cell.length_c   1.000
_cell.angle_alpha   90.00
_cell.angle_beta   90.00
_cell.angle_gamma   90.00
#
_symmetry.space_group_name_H-M   'P 1'
#
loop_
_entity.id
_entity.type
_entity.pdbx_description
1 polymer ?
#
loop_
_entity_poly.entity_id
_entity_poly.type
_entity_poly.pdbx_seq_one_letter_code
_entity_poly.pdbx_strand_id
1 'polypeptide(L)'
;MAQKYPIDTDWFLGQLEKRNMNQSDLARHLNRHRSAVTHLLRGNRRMTAAEQDEIARIFGVSVEEVAAHRGHPTAGFEERKQKAYSTGFGSPAKDVPVEDLPDHPIFGCMAGTITVMPGVDLTEPMDFEWGEKLYNE
;
A
#
# COMPACT_ATOMS: atom_id res chain seq x y z
N MET A 1 -15.07 23.15 -15.36
CA MET A 1 -13.71 22.62 -15.15
C MET A 1 -13.86 21.14 -14.85
N ALA A 2 -13.30 20.25 -15.68
CA ALA A 2 -13.40 18.81 -15.43
C ALA A 2 -12.53 18.43 -14.23
N GLN A 3 -13.09 17.69 -13.29
CA GLN A 3 -12.39 17.20 -12.10
C GLN A 3 -11.40 16.10 -12.50
N LYS A 4 -10.14 16.21 -12.04
CA LYS A 4 -9.07 15.23 -12.37
C LYS A 4 -9.16 13.97 -11.52
N TYR A 5 -9.64 14.09 -10.29
CA TYR A 5 -9.84 13.01 -9.34
C TYR A 5 -11.25 13.09 -8.75
N PRO A 6 -12.08 12.05 -8.86
CA PRO A 6 -13.39 12.03 -8.21
C PRO A 6 -13.22 12.34 -6.72
N ILE A 7 -13.90 13.36 -6.21
CA ILE A 7 -13.92 13.71 -4.77
C ILE A 7 -15.33 14.20 -4.42
N ASP A 8 -15.86 13.75 -3.28
CA ASP A 8 -17.16 14.23 -2.77
C ASP A 8 -16.98 15.61 -2.11
N THR A 9 -16.99 16.65 -2.95
CA THR A 9 -16.72 18.02 -2.51
C THR A 9 -17.77 18.50 -1.51
N ASP A 10 -19.04 18.13 -1.73
CA ASP A 10 -20.16 18.59 -0.91
C ASP A 10 -20.08 18.01 0.50
N TRP A 11 -19.67 16.75 0.64
CA TRP A 11 -19.40 16.16 1.94
C TRP A 11 -18.30 16.91 2.71
N PHE A 12 -17.16 17.22 2.07
CA PHE A 12 -16.08 17.97 2.72
C PHE A 12 -16.53 19.38 3.14
N LEU A 13 -17.32 20.07 2.31
CA LEU A 13 -17.85 21.39 2.64
C LEU A 13 -18.85 21.31 3.80
N GLY A 14 -19.74 20.32 3.82
CA GLY A 14 -20.67 20.10 4.92
C GLY A 14 -19.97 19.76 6.25
N GLN A 15 -18.85 19.04 6.22
CA GLN A 15 -18.04 18.78 7.42
C GLN A 15 -17.36 20.03 7.97
N LEU A 16 -16.96 20.95 7.09
CA LEU A 16 -16.41 22.25 7.50
C LEU A 16 -17.48 23.14 8.12
N GLU A 17 -18.68 23.20 7.52
CA GLU A 17 -19.81 23.98 8.05
C GLU A 17 -20.25 23.49 9.43
N LYS A 18 -20.33 22.18 9.66
CA LYS A 18 -20.66 21.58 10.97
C LYS A 18 -19.73 22.03 12.09
N ARG A 19 -18.48 22.39 11.77
CA ARG A 19 -17.48 22.88 12.75
C ARG A 19 -17.28 24.38 12.71
N ASN A 20 -18.08 25.11 11.92
CA ASN A 20 -17.91 26.53 11.70
C ASN A 20 -16.48 26.87 11.21
N MET A 21 -15.88 26.00 10.40
CA MET A 21 -14.55 26.14 9.83
C MET A 21 -14.63 26.52 8.35
N ASN A 22 -13.65 27.27 7.85
CA ASN A 22 -13.52 27.53 6.42
C ASN A 22 -12.30 26.80 5.81
N GLN A 23 -12.16 26.83 4.47
CA GLN A 23 -11.03 26.21 3.77
C GLN A 23 -9.67 26.79 4.16
N SER A 24 -9.62 28.06 4.59
CA SER A 24 -8.39 28.69 5.08
C SER A 24 -7.99 28.16 6.45
N ASP A 25 -8.96 27.87 7.32
CA ASP A 25 -8.71 27.25 8.62
C ASP A 25 -8.22 25.82 8.45
N LEU A 26 -8.86 25.05 7.55
CA LEU A 26 -8.36 23.72 7.16
C LEU A 26 -6.92 23.79 6.64
N ALA A 27 -6.60 24.80 5.81
CA ALA A 27 -5.25 24.99 5.30
C ALA A 27 -4.22 25.27 6.39
N ARG A 28 -4.59 26.04 7.43
CA ARG A 28 -3.74 26.29 8.61
C ARG A 28 -3.45 25.00 9.38
N HIS A 29 -4.47 24.18 9.63
CA HIS A 29 -4.29 22.90 10.32
C HIS A 29 -3.43 21.91 9.52
N LEU A 30 -3.56 21.90 8.20
CA LEU A 30 -2.75 21.07 7.32
C LEU A 30 -1.33 21.61 7.09
N ASN A 31 -1.00 22.80 7.61
CA ASN A 31 0.23 23.53 7.28
C ASN A 31 0.46 23.64 5.76
N ARG A 32 -0.60 23.97 5.01
CA ARG A 32 -0.60 24.10 3.55
C ARG A 32 -1.16 25.44 3.11
N HIS A 33 -0.82 25.83 1.88
CA HIS A 33 -1.39 27.02 1.27
C HIS A 33 -2.87 26.82 0.94
N ARG A 34 -3.69 27.87 1.09
CA ARG A 34 -5.14 27.84 0.80
C ARG A 34 -5.45 27.27 -0.58
N SER A 35 -4.70 27.69 -1.61
CA SER A 35 -4.88 27.20 -2.98
C SER A 35 -4.70 25.68 -3.09
N ALA A 36 -3.80 25.08 -2.29
CA ALA A 36 -3.59 23.63 -2.30
C ALA A 36 -4.84 22.91 -1.77
N VAL A 37 -5.46 23.43 -0.70
CA VAL A 37 -6.71 22.90 -0.14
C VAL A 37 -7.87 23.09 -1.12
N THR A 38 -8.00 24.25 -1.76
CA THR A 38 -9.03 24.47 -2.78
C THR A 38 -8.86 23.52 -3.97
N HIS A 39 -7.63 23.25 -4.42
CA HIS A 39 -7.39 22.28 -5.49
C HIS A 39 -7.60 20.83 -5.05
N LEU A 40 -7.35 20.52 -3.78
CA LEU A 40 -7.62 19.21 -3.19
C LEU A 40 -9.14 18.96 -3.14
N LEU A 41 -9.91 19.89 -2.59
CA LEU A 41 -11.37 19.76 -2.48
C LEU A 41 -12.08 19.78 -3.83
N ARG A 42 -11.52 20.44 -4.85
CA ARG A 42 -12.06 20.39 -6.23
C ARG A 42 -11.64 19.14 -7.00
N GLY A 43 -10.77 18.30 -6.43
CA GLY A 43 -10.24 17.11 -7.09
C GLY A 43 -9.25 17.43 -8.23
N ASN A 44 -8.64 18.62 -8.23
CA ASN A 44 -7.52 18.95 -9.12
C ASN A 44 -6.18 18.41 -8.58
N ARG A 45 -6.12 18.14 -7.28
CA ARG A 45 -4.96 17.58 -6.57
C ARG A 45 -5.37 16.33 -5.79
N ARG A 46 -4.47 15.35 -5.71
CA ARG A 46 -4.65 14.16 -4.87
C ARG A 46 -4.42 14.51 -3.39
N MET A 47 -5.28 13.95 -2.54
CA MET A 47 -5.10 13.95 -1.10
C MET A 47 -4.08 12.87 -0.70
N THR A 48 -3.04 13.25 0.03
CA THR A 48 -2.05 12.29 0.53
C THR A 48 -2.60 11.50 1.73
N ALA A 49 -1.93 10.41 2.13
CA ALA A 49 -2.29 9.66 3.33
C ALA A 49 -2.19 10.53 4.60
N ALA A 50 -1.08 11.26 4.76
CA ALA A 50 -0.92 12.19 5.89
C ALA A 50 -1.99 13.29 5.93
N GLU A 51 -2.43 13.80 4.77
CA GLU A 51 -3.53 14.76 4.70
C GLU A 51 -4.87 14.11 5.12
N GLN A 52 -5.09 12.83 4.82
CA GLN A 52 -6.29 12.10 5.27
C GLN A 52 -6.29 11.92 6.77
N ASP A 53 -5.17 11.51 7.37
CA ASP A 53 -5.06 11.30 8.81
C ASP A 53 -5.37 12.58 9.57
N GLU A 54 -4.84 13.71 9.09
CA GLU A 54 -5.08 15.01 9.69
C GLU A 54 -6.53 15.48 9.48
N ILE A 55 -7.08 15.32 8.27
CA ILE A 55 -8.49 15.63 8.00
C ILE A 55 -9.41 14.77 8.88
N ALA A 56 -9.14 13.48 9.03
CA ALA A 56 -9.91 12.58 9.88
C ALA A 56 -9.88 13.03 11.34
N ARG A 57 -8.71 13.46 11.84
CA ARG A 57 -8.55 14.00 13.19
C ARG A 57 -9.34 15.29 13.39
N ILE A 58 -9.19 16.26 12.47
CA ILE A 58 -9.93 17.53 12.52
C ILE A 58 -11.43 17.27 12.43
N PHE A 59 -11.82 16.32 11.57
CA PHE A 59 -13.20 15.92 11.33
C PHE A 59 -13.75 14.94 12.38
N GLY A 60 -12.95 14.46 13.33
CA GLY A 60 -13.40 13.50 14.34
C GLY A 60 -14.14 12.28 13.74
N VAL A 61 -13.78 11.89 12.52
CA VAL A 61 -14.32 10.71 11.82
C VAL A 61 -13.17 9.71 11.58
N SER A 62 -13.50 8.49 11.20
CA SER A 62 -12.47 7.50 10.86
C SER A 62 -11.72 7.88 9.57
N VAL A 63 -10.49 7.39 9.43
CA VAL A 63 -9.71 7.54 8.19
C VAL A 63 -10.42 6.86 7.02
N GLU A 64 -11.15 5.77 7.28
CA GLU A 64 -11.97 5.05 6.30
C GLU A 64 -13.11 5.91 5.75
N GLU A 65 -13.79 6.66 6.60
CA GLU A 65 -14.86 7.57 6.20
C GLU A 65 -14.33 8.67 5.26
N VAL A 66 -13.18 9.27 5.60
CA VAL A 66 -12.50 10.26 4.74
C VAL A 66 -12.04 9.61 3.43
N ALA A 67 -11.55 8.37 3.48
CA ALA A 67 -11.12 7.63 2.31
C ALA A 67 -12.28 7.29 1.35
N ALA A 68 -13.47 6.98 1.86
CA ALA A 68 -14.65 6.74 1.03
C ALA A 68 -15.05 8.00 0.25
N HIS A 69 -15.01 9.17 0.90
CA HIS A 69 -15.39 10.44 0.30
C HIS A 69 -14.28 11.08 -0.56
N ARG A 70 -13.03 10.63 -0.43
CA ARG A 70 -11.94 11.08 -1.32
C ARG A 70 -12.09 10.57 -2.76
N GLY A 71 -13.11 9.75 -3.02
CA GLY A 71 -13.58 9.27 -4.32
C GLY A 71 -12.63 8.33 -5.06
N HIS A 72 -11.55 7.89 -4.43
CA HIS A 72 -10.77 6.80 -5.01
C HIS A 72 -11.55 5.50 -4.81
N PRO A 73 -11.78 4.69 -5.86
CA PRO A 73 -12.11 3.29 -5.60
C PRO A 73 -11.03 2.77 -4.67
N THR A 74 -11.43 1.97 -3.69
CA THR A 74 -10.56 1.16 -2.84
C THR A 74 -9.84 0.13 -3.72
N ALA A 75 -9.10 0.59 -4.73
CA ALA A 75 -8.12 -0.22 -5.41
C ALA A 75 -7.13 -0.57 -4.30
N GLY A 76 -7.11 -1.84 -3.93
CA GLY A 76 -6.12 -2.39 -3.03
C GLY A 76 -4.73 -2.19 -3.62
N PHE A 77 -3.75 -2.94 -3.10
CA PHE A 77 -2.36 -2.96 -3.57
C PHE A 77 -2.19 -3.46 -5.03
N GLU A 78 -3.18 -3.29 -5.91
CA GLU A 78 -3.04 -3.56 -7.34
C GLU A 78 -2.36 -2.38 -8.02
N GLU A 79 -1.05 -2.51 -8.22
CA GLU A 79 -0.37 -1.69 -9.21
C GLU A 79 -1.06 -1.86 -10.57
N ARG A 80 -1.27 -0.75 -11.31
CA ARG A 80 -2.00 -0.70 -12.59
C ARG A 80 -1.49 -1.64 -13.69
N LYS A 81 -0.35 -2.31 -13.48
CA LYS A 81 0.29 -3.27 -14.40
C LYS A 81 0.30 -4.71 -13.90
N GLN A 82 -0.20 -4.97 -12.69
CA GLN A 82 -0.30 -6.31 -12.16
C GLN A 82 -1.70 -6.87 -12.47
N LYS A 83 -1.75 -8.13 -12.91
CA LYS A 83 -3.02 -8.85 -12.97
C LYS A 83 -3.45 -9.10 -11.53
N ALA A 84 -4.73 -8.82 -11.22
CA ALA A 84 -5.33 -9.17 -9.94
C ALA A 84 -4.94 -10.61 -9.59
N TYR A 85 -4.39 -10.81 -8.39
CA TYR A 85 -4.13 -12.16 -7.90
C TYR A 85 -5.49 -12.83 -7.78
N SER A 86 -5.76 -13.82 -8.64
CA SER A 86 -6.97 -14.62 -8.49
C SER A 86 -6.76 -15.51 -7.27
N THR A 87 -7.16 -15.03 -6.09
CA THR A 87 -7.58 -15.90 -5.00
C THR A 87 -8.83 -16.60 -5.52
N GLY A 88 -8.62 -17.64 -6.33
CA GLY A 88 -9.57 -18.75 -6.32
C GLY A 88 -9.73 -19.09 -4.85
N PHE A 89 -10.95 -19.13 -4.36
CA PHE A 89 -11.25 -19.69 -3.04
C PHE A 89 -10.88 -21.17 -3.06
N GLY A 90 -9.59 -21.46 -3.06
CA GLY A 90 -9.03 -22.71 -2.64
C GLY A 90 -9.17 -22.72 -1.13
N SER A 91 -9.99 -23.65 -0.65
CA SER A 91 -9.97 -24.09 0.75
C SER A 91 -8.51 -24.21 1.25
N PRO A 92 -8.24 -24.04 2.55
CA PRO A 92 -6.90 -24.23 3.09
C PRO A 92 -6.36 -25.55 2.56
N ALA A 93 -5.16 -25.48 1.97
CA ALA A 93 -4.51 -26.55 1.24
C ALA A 93 -4.77 -27.89 1.93
N LYS A 94 -5.58 -28.75 1.29
CA LYS A 94 -5.48 -30.17 1.56
C LYS A 94 -4.05 -30.54 1.20
N ASP A 95 -3.37 -31.26 2.08
CA ASP A 95 -2.08 -31.86 1.82
C ASP A 95 -2.15 -32.62 0.49
N VAL A 96 -1.71 -31.99 -0.59
CA VAL A 96 -1.64 -32.61 -1.91
C VAL A 96 -0.31 -33.36 -1.92
N PRO A 97 -0.29 -34.67 -2.17
CA PRO A 97 0.96 -35.39 -2.39
C PRO A 97 1.75 -34.68 -3.49
N VAL A 98 3.03 -34.41 -3.21
CA VAL A 98 3.93 -33.58 -4.04
C VAL A 98 4.12 -34.12 -5.47
N GLU A 99 3.64 -35.34 -5.76
CA GLU A 99 3.86 -36.04 -7.02
C GLU A 99 3.03 -35.54 -8.21
N ASP A 100 1.96 -34.76 -8.00
CA ASP A 100 1.01 -34.36 -9.07
C ASP A 100 1.00 -32.85 -9.41
N LEU A 101 1.93 -32.04 -8.87
CA LEU A 101 2.07 -30.64 -9.26
C LEU A 101 2.88 -30.55 -10.56
N PRO A 102 2.33 -29.97 -11.65
CA PRO A 102 3.11 -29.75 -12.86
C PRO A 102 4.32 -28.85 -12.56
N ASP A 103 5.50 -29.23 -13.06
CA ASP A 103 6.74 -28.49 -12.87
C ASP A 103 6.54 -27.01 -13.23
N HIS A 104 6.56 -26.15 -12.21
CA HIS A 104 6.42 -24.70 -12.43
C HIS A 104 7.62 -24.25 -13.28
N PRO A 105 7.45 -23.37 -14.29
CA PRO A 105 8.53 -22.93 -15.18
C PRO A 105 9.69 -22.18 -14.47
N ILE A 106 9.55 -21.90 -13.17
CA ILE A 106 10.61 -21.34 -12.32
C ILE A 106 11.48 -22.44 -11.68
N PHE A 107 10.93 -23.65 -11.48
CA PHE A 107 11.70 -24.79 -11.00
C PHE A 107 12.53 -25.31 -12.17
N GLY A 108 13.84 -25.40 -11.98
CA GLY A 108 14.78 -25.84 -13.00
C GLY A 108 15.36 -24.75 -13.91
N CYS A 109 14.83 -23.51 -13.91
CA CYS A 109 15.41 -22.44 -14.74
C CYS A 109 16.83 -22.01 -14.28
N MET A 110 17.15 -22.30 -13.01
CA MET A 110 18.48 -22.09 -12.41
C MET A 110 19.28 -23.40 -12.29
N ALA A 111 18.78 -24.53 -12.81
CA ALA A 111 19.51 -25.79 -12.76
C ALA A 111 20.85 -25.65 -13.50
N GLY A 112 21.95 -26.07 -12.86
CA GLY A 112 23.30 -25.94 -13.40
C GLY A 112 23.96 -24.58 -13.21
N THR A 113 23.28 -23.57 -12.64
CA THR A 113 23.91 -22.28 -12.32
C THR A 113 24.82 -22.34 -11.08
N ILE A 114 24.61 -23.34 -10.22
CA ILE A 114 25.45 -23.60 -9.06
C ILE A 114 26.18 -24.92 -9.30
N THR A 115 27.51 -24.89 -9.23
CA THR A 115 28.35 -26.08 -9.24
C THR A 115 28.86 -26.32 -7.83
N VAL A 116 28.40 -27.40 -7.20
CA VAL A 116 28.90 -27.85 -5.90
C VAL A 116 30.08 -28.78 -6.17
N MET A 117 31.25 -28.50 -5.59
CA MET A 117 32.42 -29.37 -5.75
C MET A 117 32.18 -30.72 -5.04
N PRO A 118 32.73 -31.84 -5.55
CA PRO A 118 32.63 -33.13 -4.89
C PRO A 118 33.18 -33.06 -3.45
N GLY A 119 32.40 -33.51 -2.47
CA GLY A 119 32.81 -33.50 -1.05
C GLY A 119 32.50 -32.22 -0.28
N VAL A 120 31.83 -31.24 -0.89
CA VAL A 120 31.30 -30.07 -0.16
C VAL A 120 29.98 -30.46 0.51
N ASP A 121 29.98 -30.52 1.84
CA ASP A 121 28.77 -30.67 2.64
C ASP A 121 28.07 -29.31 2.78
N LEU A 122 26.87 -29.19 2.22
CA LEU A 122 26.04 -27.98 2.29
C LEU A 122 25.09 -27.98 3.49
N THR A 123 25.11 -29.04 4.30
CA THR A 123 24.26 -29.19 5.49
C THR A 123 24.94 -28.70 6.76
N GLU A 124 26.26 -28.48 6.72
CA GLU A 124 26.98 -27.83 7.81
C GLU A 124 26.61 -26.33 7.87
N PRO A 125 26.43 -25.77 9.08
CA PRO A 125 26.23 -24.33 9.22
C PRO A 125 27.45 -23.62 8.63
N MET A 126 27.20 -22.71 7.69
CA MET A 126 28.28 -21.92 7.12
C MET A 126 28.86 -21.02 8.21
N ASP A 127 30.07 -21.35 8.69
CA ASP A 127 30.82 -20.47 9.59
C ASP A 127 31.30 -19.26 8.79
N PHE A 128 30.48 -18.23 8.81
CA PHE A 128 30.83 -16.95 8.23
C PHE A 128 31.45 -16.04 9.28
N GLU A 129 32.66 -15.55 9.02
CA GLU A 129 33.33 -14.58 9.91
C GLU A 129 32.57 -13.27 10.13
N TRP A 130 31.54 -12.96 9.30
CA TRP A 130 30.70 -11.79 9.51
C TRP A 130 29.68 -11.97 10.64
N GLY A 131 29.31 -13.20 11.01
CA GLY A 131 28.37 -13.47 12.11
C GLY A 131 28.94 -13.06 13.47
N GLU A 132 30.24 -13.27 13.67
CA GLU A 132 30.93 -12.86 14.90
C GLU A 132 31.14 -11.34 14.97
N LYS A 133 31.51 -10.69 13.86
CA LYS A 133 31.77 -9.24 13.83
C LYS A 133 30.53 -8.37 14.05
N LEU A 134 29.33 -8.85 13.75
CA LEU A 134 28.12 -8.03 13.80
C LEU A 134 27.49 -7.95 15.20
N TYR A 135 27.79 -8.91 16.07
CA TYR A 135 27.14 -9.05 17.39
C TYR A 135 28.10 -9.10 18.58
N ASN A 136 29.42 -9.11 18.36
CA ASN A 136 30.44 -9.15 19.43
C ASN A 136 31.37 -7.92 19.47
N GLU A 137 30.95 -6.76 18.94
CA GLU A 137 31.62 -5.46 19.15
C GLU A 137 30.87 -4.60 20.16
#